data_AF-A0A1F9WDL4-F1
#
_entry.id   AF-A0A1F9WDL4-F1
#
_cell.length_a   1.000
_cell.length_b   1.000
_cell.length_c   1.000
_cell.angle_alpha   90.00
_cell.angle_beta   90.00
_cell.angle_gamma   90.00
#
_symmetry.space_group_name_H-M   'P 1'
#
loop_
_entity.id
_entity.type
_entity.pdbx_description
1 polymer ?
#
loop_
_entity_poly.entity_id
_entity_poly.type
_entity_poly.pdbx_seq_one_letter_code
_entity_poly.pdbx_strand_id
1 'polypeptide(L)'
;MTFNSKNNIPGSLFLSLCGGASRKRLLCVFFAVMATAAAAEGLYRLSWVHKRAFGPDIDKSQHFPLYVVGGATAAGEPYSPGITLSGLIGYFFDGHINDEKIRVFNLARAGESIYSQTAALERALRLRGRQYSGVVVVYPDHEEAVSLRGGLLYVWFQEKILSRSMLLADLWYYAEKKFPWLRVRTADTYGYRLRRLLEISLNHGLTPILSTVVSNEAELSAADKLPRATSLHNELIRSLAARYSIPCVDAVQLFAARSPRGPSGGGLFSDGQRPDMAGYLLLADACAQKISVLFGEPLRRASPSPAQAFKIFSYGEEDQAYARVRSGRWFLSAAALHASPGKRLRRAMDCFKSAIELDPYNFSAWLGLGLTEAAMRGNLFSDERGLKWLAKYRLFDGVEYSCTRGQLNAILEKLEFLGVPENVLVKIEDAAARQLAAVQTEGAAANPEIEQTIARKPPDPEDRDLDIRMALCARLAGGNKREQALQACQNVVYSAEPVNGGNREERNFVRNDAALVSCRLLKELGREEEARELLLWTVKTAPESWPGLALAKQALERR
;
A
#
# COMPACT_ATOMS: atom_id res chain seq x y z
N MET A 1 42.81 16.97 -22.68
CA MET A 1 41.44 17.44 -22.99
C MET A 1 41.02 18.43 -21.91
N THR A 2 41.12 19.71 -22.21
CA THR A 2 40.78 20.85 -21.36
C THR A 2 39.35 21.29 -21.68
N PHE A 3 38.42 21.17 -20.74
CA PHE A 3 37.03 21.62 -20.91
C PHE A 3 36.95 23.14 -20.71
N ASN A 4 36.57 23.85 -21.76
CA ASN A 4 36.43 25.31 -21.82
C ASN A 4 35.02 25.71 -21.36
N SER A 5 34.90 26.29 -20.15
CA SER A 5 33.60 26.70 -19.57
C SER A 5 33.22 28.12 -19.99
N LYS A 6 32.81 28.30 -21.25
CA LYS A 6 32.12 29.52 -21.72
C LYS A 6 30.81 29.12 -22.41
N ASN A 7 29.85 28.62 -21.63
CA ASN A 7 28.47 28.50 -22.09
C ASN A 7 27.68 29.69 -21.58
N ASN A 8 27.29 30.54 -22.54
CA ASN A 8 26.32 31.61 -22.41
C ASN A 8 25.03 31.07 -21.76
N ILE A 9 24.74 31.53 -20.55
CA ILE A 9 23.41 31.38 -19.95
C ILE A 9 22.48 32.32 -20.73
N PRO A 10 21.34 31.84 -21.27
CA PRO A 10 20.38 32.68 -21.98
C PRO A 10 19.63 33.57 -20.98
N GLY A 11 20.29 34.64 -20.51
CA GLY A 11 19.71 35.64 -19.61
C GLY A 11 18.72 36.60 -20.27
N SER A 12 18.51 36.53 -21.59
CA SER A 12 17.66 37.47 -22.34
C SER A 12 16.19 37.04 -22.48
N LEU A 13 15.85 35.77 -22.23
CA LEU A 13 14.48 35.27 -22.47
C LEU A 13 13.49 35.63 -21.34
N PHE A 14 13.97 35.93 -20.14
CA PHE A 14 13.11 36.36 -19.03
C PHE A 14 12.82 37.87 -19.01
N LEU A 15 13.63 38.67 -19.71
CA LEU A 15 13.46 40.13 -19.75
C LEU A 15 12.51 40.60 -20.86
N SER A 16 12.20 39.77 -21.87
CA SER A 16 11.35 40.16 -23.00
C SER A 16 9.84 39.97 -22.77
N LEU A 17 9.42 39.18 -21.78
CA LEU A 17 8.00 39.01 -21.43
C LEU A 17 7.45 40.09 -20.47
N CYS A 18 8.30 41.01 -20.01
CA CYS A 18 7.91 42.12 -19.13
C CYS A 18 8.00 43.50 -19.81
N GLY A 19 7.72 43.57 -21.12
CA GLY A 19 7.59 44.83 -21.84
C GLY A 19 6.35 45.62 -21.39
N GLY A 20 6.45 46.39 -20.29
CA GLY A 20 5.48 47.41 -19.90
C GLY A 20 4.70 47.18 -18.61
N ALA A 21 4.86 46.06 -17.91
CA ALA A 21 4.26 45.89 -16.58
C ALA A 21 5.02 46.75 -15.56
N SER A 22 4.40 47.82 -15.05
CA SER A 22 5.00 48.62 -13.98
C SER A 22 5.31 47.73 -12.76
N ARG A 23 6.45 47.95 -12.08
CA ARG A 23 6.84 47.21 -10.85
C ARG A 23 5.68 47.13 -9.83
N LYS A 24 4.82 48.15 -9.80
CA LYS A 24 3.60 48.19 -8.99
C LYS A 24 2.63 47.06 -9.32
N ARG A 25 2.39 46.75 -10.61
CA ARG A 25 1.51 45.64 -11.02
C ARG A 25 2.05 44.29 -10.59
N LEU A 26 3.36 44.05 -10.75
CA LEU A 26 4.00 42.80 -10.31
C LEU A 26 3.90 42.63 -8.78
N LEU A 27 4.13 43.70 -8.01
CA LEU A 27 3.93 43.68 -6.56
C LEU A 27 2.47 43.41 -6.18
N CYS A 28 1.50 44.06 -6.84
CA CYS A 28 0.08 43.81 -6.58
C CYS A 28 -0.31 42.36 -6.85
N VAL A 29 0.14 41.77 -7.95
CA VAL A 29 -0.11 40.36 -8.27
C VAL A 29 0.52 39.44 -7.22
N PHE A 30 1.77 39.71 -6.82
CA PHE A 30 2.45 38.94 -5.78
C PHE A 30 1.69 38.97 -4.45
N PHE A 31 1.30 40.16 -3.97
CA PHE A 31 0.51 40.28 -2.74
C PHE A 31 -0.87 39.62 -2.86
N ALA A 32 -1.53 39.70 -4.02
CA ALA A 32 -2.80 39.03 -4.25
C ALA A 32 -2.67 37.49 -4.21
N VAL A 33 -1.59 36.94 -4.77
CA VAL A 33 -1.29 35.49 -4.70
C VAL A 33 -1.02 35.07 -3.26
N MET A 34 -0.19 35.83 -2.52
CA MET A 34 0.10 35.54 -1.12
C MET A 34 -1.14 35.63 -0.23
N ALA A 35 -1.99 36.63 -0.43
CA ALA A 35 -3.25 36.78 0.29
C ALA A 35 -4.21 35.63 0.00
N THR A 36 -4.34 35.22 -1.27
CA THR A 36 -5.15 34.06 -1.66
C THR A 36 -4.63 32.77 -1.03
N ALA A 37 -3.31 32.54 -1.03
CA ALA A 37 -2.72 31.36 -0.41
C ALA A 37 -2.94 31.33 1.11
N ALA A 38 -2.80 32.48 1.79
CA ALA A 38 -3.08 32.61 3.22
C ALA A 38 -4.57 32.38 3.53
N ALA A 39 -5.48 32.90 2.69
CA ALA A 39 -6.92 32.67 2.84
C ALA A 39 -7.28 31.19 2.65
N ALA A 40 -6.71 30.53 1.63
CA ALA A 40 -6.90 29.10 1.40
C ALA A 40 -6.40 28.25 2.57
N GLU A 41 -5.22 28.57 3.12
CA GLU A 41 -4.68 27.94 4.34
C GLU A 41 -5.60 28.17 5.55
N GLY A 42 -6.11 29.39 5.73
CA GLY A 42 -7.05 29.74 6.80
C GLY A 42 -8.35 28.94 6.72
N LEU A 43 -8.97 28.90 5.54
CA LEU A 43 -10.17 28.10 5.28
C LEU A 43 -9.90 26.60 5.48
N TYR A 44 -8.73 26.13 5.04
CA TYR A 44 -8.33 24.74 5.24
C TYR A 44 -8.22 24.39 6.73
N ARG A 45 -7.59 25.24 7.53
CA ARG A 45 -7.50 25.07 9.00
C ARG A 45 -8.87 25.12 9.66
N LEU A 46 -9.72 26.08 9.28
CA LEU A 46 -11.09 26.19 9.77
C LEU A 46 -11.90 24.92 9.47
N SER A 47 -11.71 24.31 8.29
CA SER A 47 -12.37 23.05 7.95
C SER A 47 -11.96 21.90 8.89
N TRP A 48 -10.69 21.86 9.34
CA TRP A 48 -10.23 20.88 10.32
C TRP A 48 -10.73 21.16 11.73
N VAL A 49 -10.79 22.42 12.14
CA VAL A 49 -11.40 22.82 13.42
C VAL A 49 -12.89 22.43 13.43
N HIS A 50 -13.60 22.70 12.34
CA HIS A 50 -14.99 22.28 12.17
C HIS A 50 -15.13 20.75 12.23
N LYS A 51 -14.31 20.00 11.48
CA LYS A 51 -14.28 18.52 11.56
C LYS A 51 -13.99 18.00 12.97
N ARG A 52 -13.18 18.71 13.76
CA ARG A 52 -12.90 18.34 15.15
C ARG A 52 -14.07 18.65 16.09
N ALA A 53 -14.74 19.79 15.89
CA ALA A 53 -15.85 20.21 16.73
C ALA A 53 -17.14 19.40 16.48
N PHE A 54 -17.37 18.98 15.22
CA PHE A 54 -18.60 18.31 14.79
C PHE A 54 -18.39 16.86 14.34
N GLY A 55 -17.13 16.39 14.29
CA GLY A 55 -16.84 15.00 13.97
C GLY A 55 -17.30 14.06 15.09
N PRO A 56 -17.51 12.77 14.78
CA PRO A 56 -17.73 11.76 15.81
C PRO A 56 -16.59 11.84 16.81
N ASP A 57 -16.93 11.83 18.09
CA ASP A 57 -15.98 12.07 19.18
C ASP A 57 -15.03 10.87 19.29
N ILE A 58 -13.95 10.93 18.52
CA ILE A 58 -12.92 9.88 18.46
C ILE A 58 -12.25 9.71 19.83
N ASP A 59 -12.32 10.73 20.69
CA ASP A 59 -11.61 10.83 21.96
C ASP A 59 -12.50 10.57 23.20
N LYS A 60 -13.83 10.70 23.12
CA LYS A 60 -14.70 10.38 24.28
C LYS A 60 -14.68 8.90 24.69
N SER A 61 -14.21 8.01 23.82
CA SER A 61 -14.06 6.60 24.14
C SER A 61 -12.79 6.37 24.97
N GLN A 62 -12.92 5.78 26.16
CA GLN A 62 -11.82 5.29 27.01
C GLN A 62 -11.03 4.18 26.30
N HIS A 63 -10.13 4.57 25.41
CA HIS A 63 -9.33 3.66 24.61
C HIS A 63 -7.87 4.08 24.62
N PHE A 64 -6.98 3.09 24.73
CA PHE A 64 -5.55 3.27 24.59
C PHE A 64 -5.19 3.30 23.10
N PRO A 65 -4.75 4.44 22.52
CA PRO A 65 -4.47 4.52 21.11
C PRO A 65 -3.09 3.93 20.78
N LEU A 66 -3.09 2.92 19.92
CA LEU A 66 -1.88 2.28 19.34
C LEU A 66 -1.78 2.66 17.87
N TYR A 67 -0.88 3.60 17.56
CA TYR A 67 -0.54 3.93 16.18
C TYR A 67 0.61 3.03 15.71
N VAL A 68 0.51 2.51 14.49
CA VAL A 68 1.62 1.81 13.84
C VAL A 68 1.93 2.49 12.53
N VAL A 69 3.18 2.90 12.38
CA VAL A 69 3.69 3.64 11.23
C VAL A 69 4.87 2.88 10.65
N GLY A 70 4.85 2.61 9.36
CA GLY A 70 5.88 1.83 8.69
C GLY A 70 5.48 1.42 7.28
N GLY A 71 6.37 0.72 6.58
CA GLY A 71 6.06 0.24 5.22
C GLY A 71 5.41 -1.14 5.20
N ALA A 72 5.81 -1.98 4.25
CA ALA A 72 5.22 -3.29 3.99
C ALA A 72 5.26 -4.20 5.22
N THR A 73 6.41 -4.27 5.92
CA THR A 73 6.54 -5.09 7.13
C THR A 73 5.57 -4.63 8.23
N ALA A 74 5.49 -3.33 8.52
CA ALA A 74 4.56 -2.82 9.53
C ALA A 74 3.09 -3.00 9.13
N ALA A 75 2.80 -2.91 7.82
CA ALA A 75 1.47 -3.14 7.26
C ALA A 75 1.03 -4.61 7.39
N GLY A 76 1.96 -5.55 7.57
CA GLY A 76 1.69 -6.97 7.75
C GLY A 76 2.04 -7.83 6.53
N GLU A 77 2.74 -7.31 5.54
CA GLU A 77 3.08 -8.07 4.33
C GLU A 77 4.07 -9.22 4.59
N PRO A 78 3.83 -10.43 4.07
CA PRO A 78 2.83 -10.80 3.05
C PRO A 78 1.47 -11.26 3.59
N TYR A 79 1.25 -11.19 4.91
CA TYR A 79 0.05 -11.68 5.60
C TYR A 79 -1.10 -10.66 5.70
N SER A 80 -0.91 -9.46 5.13
CA SER A 80 -1.92 -8.40 5.10
C SER A 80 -3.11 -8.79 4.22
N PRO A 81 -4.35 -8.40 4.58
CA PRO A 81 -4.74 -7.62 5.77
C PRO A 81 -4.99 -8.48 7.03
N GLY A 82 -4.93 -9.81 6.93
CA GLY A 82 -5.34 -10.73 7.99
C GLY A 82 -4.49 -10.62 9.25
N ILE A 83 -3.16 -10.60 9.10
CA ILE A 83 -2.22 -10.48 10.23
C ILE A 83 -1.34 -9.26 10.01
N THR A 84 -1.31 -8.37 11.02
CA THR A 84 -0.51 -7.15 10.99
C THR A 84 0.33 -7.02 12.25
N LEU A 85 1.42 -6.27 12.21
CA LEU A 85 2.24 -5.99 13.39
C LEU A 85 1.40 -5.42 14.54
N SER A 86 0.47 -4.51 14.21
CA SER A 86 -0.45 -3.91 15.18
C SER A 86 -1.42 -4.91 15.83
N GLY A 87 -1.90 -5.88 15.05
CA GLY A 87 -2.79 -6.94 15.55
C GLY A 87 -2.06 -7.89 16.50
N LEU A 88 -0.81 -8.26 16.16
CA LEU A 88 0.04 -9.09 17.02
C LEU A 88 0.38 -8.38 18.34
N ILE A 89 0.72 -7.09 18.31
CA ILE A 89 0.93 -6.31 19.53
C ILE A 89 -0.35 -6.30 20.39
N GLY A 90 -1.51 -6.04 19.79
CA GLY A 90 -2.79 -6.09 20.49
C GLY A 90 -3.08 -7.46 21.13
N TYR A 91 -2.67 -8.55 20.48
CA TYR A 91 -2.81 -9.90 21.02
C TYR A 91 -2.02 -10.10 22.32
N PHE A 92 -0.77 -9.63 22.41
CA PHE A 92 0.06 -9.78 23.63
C PHE A 92 -0.56 -9.15 24.88
N PHE A 93 -1.36 -8.11 24.66
CA PHE A 93 -2.05 -7.36 25.71
C PHE A 93 -3.51 -7.76 25.88
N ASP A 94 -3.98 -8.83 25.21
CA ASP A 94 -5.39 -9.22 25.18
C ASP A 94 -6.33 -8.04 24.86
N GLY A 95 -5.90 -7.17 23.95
CA GLY A 95 -6.63 -5.99 23.53
C GLY A 95 -6.76 -4.88 24.57
N HIS A 96 -6.03 -4.90 25.70
CA HIS A 96 -6.13 -3.88 26.77
C HIS A 96 -4.77 -3.45 27.33
N ILE A 97 -4.59 -2.15 27.60
CA ILE A 97 -3.44 -1.59 28.32
C ILE A 97 -3.99 -0.64 29.39
N ASN A 98 -3.57 -0.79 30.66
CA ASN A 98 -4.11 -0.03 31.79
C ASN A 98 -5.65 -0.11 31.86
N ASP A 99 -6.21 -1.30 31.59
CA ASP A 99 -7.64 -1.59 31.48
C ASP A 99 -8.43 -0.80 30.42
N GLU A 100 -7.74 0.03 29.63
CA GLU A 100 -8.32 0.68 28.47
C GLU A 100 -8.22 -0.24 27.25
N LYS A 101 -9.33 -0.39 26.52
CA LYS A 101 -9.34 -1.15 25.27
C LYS A 101 -8.41 -0.50 24.25
N ILE A 102 -7.52 -1.29 23.66
CA ILE A 102 -6.60 -0.82 22.62
C ILE A 102 -7.39 -0.46 21.36
N ARG A 103 -7.21 0.77 20.89
CA ARG A 103 -7.69 1.21 19.58
C ARG A 103 -6.51 1.31 18.62
N VAL A 104 -6.51 0.43 17.64
CA VAL A 104 -5.43 0.35 16.64
C VAL A 104 -5.65 1.34 15.50
N PHE A 105 -4.65 2.18 15.27
CA PHE A 105 -4.52 3.05 14.11
C PHE A 105 -3.34 2.56 13.26
N ASN A 106 -3.56 1.50 12.48
CA ASN A 106 -2.57 1.05 11.51
C ASN A 106 -2.52 2.04 10.35
N LEU A 107 -1.47 2.87 10.34
CA LEU A 107 -1.13 3.85 9.30
C LEU A 107 -0.02 3.33 8.38
N ALA A 108 0.47 2.12 8.61
CA ALA A 108 1.50 1.51 7.79
C ALA A 108 0.96 1.12 6.41
N ARG A 109 1.80 1.28 5.39
CA ARG A 109 1.43 1.03 3.99
C ARG A 109 2.61 0.52 3.20
N ALA A 110 2.43 -0.61 2.52
CA ALA A 110 3.42 -1.15 1.57
C ALA A 110 3.66 -0.16 0.42
N GLY A 111 4.89 -0.01 -0.06
CA GLY A 111 5.19 0.91 -1.17
C GLY A 111 5.37 2.37 -0.76
N GLU A 112 5.11 2.73 0.51
CA GLU A 112 5.12 4.12 0.96
C GLU A 112 6.39 4.48 1.74
N SER A 113 6.89 5.69 1.51
CA SER A 113 8.03 6.24 2.23
C SER A 113 7.66 6.68 3.64
N ILE A 114 8.67 6.85 4.49
CA ILE A 114 8.56 7.46 5.81
C ILE A 114 7.96 8.86 5.75
N TYR A 115 8.12 9.58 4.63
CA TYR A 115 7.46 10.86 4.43
C TYR A 115 5.94 10.70 4.36
N SER A 116 5.44 9.85 3.46
CA SER A 116 4.01 9.59 3.30
C SER A 116 3.37 9.16 4.62
N GLN A 117 4.08 8.29 5.33
CA GLN A 117 3.73 7.81 6.66
C GLN A 117 3.72 8.91 7.74
N THR A 118 4.70 9.83 7.73
CA THR A 118 4.73 10.99 8.63
C THR A 118 3.54 11.91 8.39
N ALA A 119 3.19 12.16 7.11
CA ALA A 119 2.02 12.96 6.75
C ALA A 119 0.70 12.27 7.17
N ALA A 120 0.62 10.94 7.01
CA ALA A 120 -0.53 10.16 7.47
C ALA A 120 -0.70 10.25 9.00
N LEU A 121 0.39 10.16 9.77
CA LEU A 121 0.37 10.35 11.22
C LEU A 121 -0.05 11.78 11.59
N GLU A 122 0.55 12.80 10.96
CA GLU A 122 0.19 14.20 11.23
C GLU A 122 -1.31 14.44 10.99
N ARG A 123 -1.88 13.90 9.91
CA ARG A 123 -3.33 13.96 9.65
C ARG A 123 -4.15 13.24 10.70
N ALA A 124 -3.75 12.03 11.09
CA ALA A 124 -4.46 11.24 12.10
C ALA A 124 -4.48 11.94 13.47
N LEU A 125 -3.43 12.70 13.80
CA LEU A 125 -3.31 13.39 15.08
C LEU A 125 -3.97 14.77 15.12
N ARG A 126 -4.36 15.37 13.98
CA ARG A 126 -5.07 16.68 13.95
C ARG A 126 -6.38 16.67 14.74
N LEU A 127 -7.07 15.53 14.76
CA LEU A 127 -8.35 15.37 15.45
C LEU A 127 -8.17 14.88 16.89
N ARG A 128 -6.97 14.47 17.28
CA ARG A 128 -6.69 13.87 18.58
C ARG A 128 -6.44 14.92 19.66
N GLY A 129 -7.05 14.73 20.81
CA GLY A 129 -6.83 15.46 22.05
C GLY A 129 -5.47 15.13 22.65
N ARG A 130 -4.84 16.11 23.27
CA ARG A 130 -3.50 15.96 23.90
C ARG A 130 -3.54 15.27 25.27
N GLN A 131 -4.73 15.10 25.84
CA GLN A 131 -4.91 14.61 27.22
C GLN A 131 -4.76 13.09 27.36
N TYR A 132 -4.81 12.34 26.26
CA TYR A 132 -4.71 10.89 26.29
C TYR A 132 -3.26 10.47 26.14
N SER A 133 -2.82 9.50 26.92
CA SER A 133 -1.60 8.75 26.65
C SER A 133 -1.79 7.82 25.44
N GLY A 134 -0.70 7.25 24.94
CA GLY A 134 -0.74 6.23 23.90
C GLY A 134 0.63 5.99 23.32
N VAL A 135 0.70 5.16 22.29
CA VAL A 135 1.98 4.75 21.72
C VAL A 135 1.96 4.87 20.19
N VAL A 136 3.12 5.22 19.63
CA VAL A 136 3.38 5.15 18.18
C VAL A 136 4.53 4.18 17.95
N VAL A 137 4.26 3.02 17.36
CA VAL A 137 5.30 2.07 16.94
C VAL A 137 5.74 2.43 15.52
N VAL A 138 7.04 2.68 15.34
CA VAL A 138 7.62 3.12 14.08
C VAL A 138 8.59 2.05 13.57
N TYR A 139 8.22 1.38 12.50
CA TYR A 139 9.09 0.45 11.78
C TYR A 139 9.30 0.99 10.34
N PRO A 140 10.29 1.87 10.13
CA PRO A 140 10.58 2.39 8.80
C PRO A 140 10.98 1.21 7.88
N ASP A 141 10.61 1.25 6.61
CA ASP A 141 10.77 0.11 5.71
C ASP A 141 12.01 0.23 4.83
N HIS A 142 12.32 -0.85 4.08
CA HIS A 142 13.48 -0.97 3.20
C HIS A 142 13.44 -0.07 1.97
N GLU A 143 12.28 0.54 1.67
CA GLU A 143 12.08 1.34 0.46
C GLU A 143 12.78 2.70 0.51
N GLU A 144 13.32 3.10 1.65
CA GLU A 144 14.13 4.31 1.79
C GLU A 144 15.52 4.09 1.17
N ALA A 145 15.61 4.18 -0.15
CA ALA A 145 16.89 4.19 -0.84
C ALA A 145 17.65 5.49 -0.50
N VAL A 146 18.52 5.45 0.50
CA VAL A 146 19.30 6.63 0.89
C VAL A 146 20.46 6.83 -0.05
N SER A 147 20.33 7.85 -0.89
CA SER A 147 21.48 8.46 -1.55
C SER A 147 22.24 9.39 -0.58
N LEU A 148 23.57 9.43 -0.68
CA LEU A 148 24.43 10.24 0.19
C LEU A 148 24.36 11.76 -0.06
N ARG A 149 23.73 12.21 -1.15
CA ARG A 149 23.65 13.64 -1.49
C ARG A 149 22.22 14.09 -1.74
N GLY A 150 21.68 14.86 -0.79
CA GLY A 150 20.44 15.60 -0.96
C GLY A 150 20.68 17.06 -1.35
N GLY A 151 19.74 17.65 -2.08
CA GLY A 151 19.73 19.09 -2.32
C GLY A 151 19.34 19.84 -1.05
N LEU A 152 20.28 20.59 -0.46
CA LEU A 152 20.06 21.43 0.73
C LEU A 152 18.78 22.28 0.64
N LEU A 153 18.46 22.77 -0.56
CA LEU A 153 17.27 23.58 -0.85
C LEU A 153 15.95 22.84 -0.62
N TYR A 154 15.90 21.54 -0.90
CA TYR A 154 14.69 20.74 -0.73
C TYR A 154 14.38 20.54 0.75
N VAL A 155 15.36 20.14 1.55
CA VAL A 155 15.22 20.00 3.01
C VAL A 155 14.80 21.34 3.62
N TRP A 156 15.46 22.43 3.21
CA TRP A 156 15.11 23.78 3.64
C TRP A 156 13.65 24.15 3.29
N PHE A 157 13.20 23.85 2.07
CA PHE A 157 11.81 24.12 1.64
C PHE A 157 10.81 23.34 2.50
N GLN A 158 11.07 22.06 2.78
CA GLN A 158 10.22 21.24 3.62
C GLN A 158 10.19 21.74 5.07
N GLU A 159 11.34 22.11 5.62
CA GLU A 159 11.48 22.60 6.99
C GLU A 159 10.89 23.99 7.21
N LYS A 160 11.05 24.91 6.26
CA LYS A 160 10.68 26.32 6.45
C LYS A 160 9.31 26.66 5.89
N ILE A 161 8.90 26.01 4.80
CA ILE A 161 7.65 26.33 4.10
C ILE A 161 6.58 25.28 4.40
N LEU A 162 6.83 24.00 4.06
CA LEU A 162 5.79 22.97 4.21
C LEU A 162 5.40 22.72 5.67
N SER A 163 6.35 22.76 6.60
CA SER A 163 6.07 22.55 8.04
C SER A 163 5.13 23.61 8.65
N ARG A 164 4.98 24.78 7.99
CA ARG A 164 4.17 25.91 8.47
C ARG A 164 2.79 25.99 7.84
N SER A 165 2.55 25.30 6.72
CA SER A 165 1.27 25.30 6.00
C SER A 165 0.70 23.89 5.91
N MET A 166 -0.47 23.68 6.52
CA MET A 166 -1.19 22.40 6.49
C MET A 166 -1.68 22.08 5.07
N LEU A 167 -2.15 23.10 4.34
CA LEU A 167 -2.62 22.93 2.97
C LEU A 167 -1.45 22.55 2.05
N LEU A 168 -0.33 23.28 2.10
CA LEU A 168 0.83 22.98 1.26
C LEU A 168 1.45 21.63 1.62
N ALA A 169 1.53 21.26 2.90
CA ALA A 169 2.00 19.94 3.30
C ALA A 169 1.14 18.81 2.70
N ASP A 170 -0.18 18.99 2.68
CA ASP A 170 -1.09 18.00 2.12
C ASP A 170 -1.07 17.96 0.60
N LEU A 171 -1.06 19.12 -0.06
CA LEU A 171 -0.88 19.21 -1.51
C LEU A 171 0.45 18.59 -1.95
N TRP A 172 1.52 18.84 -1.20
CA TRP A 172 2.83 18.25 -1.46
C TRP A 172 2.82 16.72 -1.29
N TYR A 173 2.15 16.21 -0.27
CA TYR A 173 1.93 14.77 -0.10
C TYR A 173 1.24 14.15 -1.32
N TYR A 174 0.16 14.77 -1.82
CA TYR A 174 -0.52 14.29 -3.02
C TYR A 174 0.36 14.41 -4.28
N ALA A 175 1.14 15.48 -4.38
CA ALA A 175 2.10 15.66 -5.46
C ALA A 175 3.17 14.56 -5.46
N GLU A 176 3.79 14.23 -4.32
CA GLU A 176 4.75 13.13 -4.22
C GLU A 176 4.14 11.75 -4.49
N LYS A 177 2.88 11.55 -4.10
CA LYS A 177 2.15 10.32 -4.42
C LYS A 177 2.01 10.17 -5.93
N LYS A 178 1.61 11.24 -6.63
CA LYS A 178 1.38 11.27 -8.08
C LYS A 178 2.65 11.32 -8.93
N PHE A 179 3.70 11.95 -8.43
CA PHE A 179 4.94 12.21 -9.16
C PHE A 179 6.13 11.58 -8.43
N PRO A 180 6.50 10.32 -8.75
CA PRO A 180 7.59 9.62 -8.08
C PRO A 180 8.94 10.35 -8.12
N TRP A 181 9.19 11.17 -9.13
CA TRP A 181 10.42 11.97 -9.27
C TRP A 181 10.56 13.08 -8.21
N LEU A 182 9.48 13.46 -7.51
CA LEU A 182 9.53 14.38 -6.38
C LEU A 182 10.01 13.73 -5.07
N ARG A 183 10.10 12.39 -5.04
CA ARG A 183 10.49 11.62 -3.85
C ARG A 183 12.01 11.66 -3.68
N VAL A 184 12.52 12.70 -3.05
CA VAL A 184 13.95 12.83 -2.73
C VAL A 184 14.28 11.96 -1.51
N ARG A 185 14.92 10.81 -1.77
CA ARG A 185 15.33 9.83 -0.74
C ARG A 185 16.82 9.98 -0.44
N THR A 186 17.14 10.68 0.64
CA THR A 186 18.51 10.91 1.11
C THR A 186 18.60 10.65 2.60
N ALA A 187 19.83 10.51 3.13
CA ALA A 187 20.04 10.26 4.57
C ALA A 187 19.44 11.41 5.40
N ASP A 188 19.64 12.64 4.93
CA ASP A 188 19.16 13.85 5.57
C ASP A 188 17.64 13.95 5.53
N THR A 189 17.00 13.67 4.39
CA THR A 189 15.53 13.69 4.30
C THR A 189 14.94 12.58 5.18
N TYR A 190 15.51 11.38 5.14
CA TYR A 190 15.11 10.27 6.01
C TYR A 190 15.22 10.63 7.50
N GLY A 191 16.36 11.16 7.94
CA GLY A 191 16.58 11.60 9.31
C GLY A 191 15.67 12.75 9.76
N TYR A 192 15.45 13.73 8.88
CA TYR A 192 14.48 14.81 9.12
C TYR A 192 13.06 14.27 9.30
N ARG A 193 12.62 13.36 8.45
CA ARG A 193 11.26 12.79 8.52
C ARG A 193 11.05 11.95 9.77
N LEU A 194 12.00 11.09 10.12
CA LEU A 194 11.97 10.36 11.39
C LEU A 194 11.91 11.32 12.58
N ARG A 195 12.78 12.33 12.61
CA ARG A 195 12.77 13.35 13.67
C ARG A 195 11.42 14.04 13.81
N ARG A 196 10.85 14.50 12.69
CA ARG A 196 9.55 15.18 12.65
C ARG A 196 8.43 14.26 13.16
N LEU A 197 8.45 12.98 12.78
CA LEU A 197 7.50 11.98 13.25
C LEU A 197 7.56 11.84 14.79
N LEU A 198 8.77 11.76 15.37
CA LEU A 198 8.96 11.69 16.82
C LEU A 198 8.43 12.94 17.51
N GLU A 199 8.80 14.13 17.01
CA GLU A 199 8.36 15.41 17.57
C GLU A 199 6.85 15.56 17.53
N ILE A 200 6.21 15.20 16.41
CA ILE A 200 4.74 15.21 16.31
C ILE A 200 4.13 14.25 17.34
N SER A 201 4.67 13.04 17.48
CA SER A 201 4.16 12.05 18.44
C SER A 201 4.22 12.58 19.87
N LEU A 202 5.39 13.06 20.29
CA LEU A 202 5.62 13.61 21.64
C LEU A 202 4.76 14.85 21.92
N ASN A 203 4.63 15.76 20.94
CA ASN A 203 3.80 16.97 21.07
C ASN A 203 2.30 16.67 21.19
N HIS A 204 1.88 15.46 20.84
CA HIS A 204 0.52 14.97 21.02
C HIS A 204 0.37 14.07 22.26
N GLY A 205 1.39 13.91 23.11
CA GLY A 205 1.30 13.07 24.30
C GLY A 205 1.35 11.56 23.99
N LEU A 206 1.89 11.20 22.82
CA LEU A 206 2.16 9.82 22.47
C LEU A 206 3.64 9.50 22.75
N THR A 207 3.91 8.29 23.22
CA THR A 207 5.28 7.79 23.39
C THR A 207 5.68 7.01 22.14
N PRO A 208 6.64 7.49 21.33
CA PRO A 208 7.10 6.75 20.17
C PRO A 208 8.06 5.61 20.58
N ILE A 209 7.98 4.49 19.87
CA ILE A 209 8.93 3.37 19.94
C ILE A 209 9.51 3.20 18.54
N LEU A 210 10.83 3.37 18.42
CA LEU A 210 11.52 3.17 17.15
C LEU A 210 12.00 1.73 17.01
N SER A 211 11.91 1.15 15.82
CA SER A 211 12.56 -0.11 15.49
C SER A 211 13.60 0.09 14.41
N THR A 212 14.78 -0.53 14.57
CA THR A 212 15.70 -0.70 13.43
C THR A 212 15.05 -1.60 12.38
N VAL A 213 15.53 -1.53 11.15
CA VAL A 213 15.00 -2.29 10.02
C VAL A 213 15.92 -3.48 9.73
N VAL A 214 15.37 -4.68 9.77
CA VAL A 214 16.12 -5.93 9.56
C VAL A 214 15.86 -6.51 8.16
N SER A 215 16.89 -7.05 7.51
CA SER A 215 16.79 -7.79 6.24
C SER A 215 17.64 -9.05 6.30
N ASN A 216 17.21 -10.10 5.61
CA ASN A 216 17.89 -11.41 5.46
C ASN A 216 19.22 -11.31 4.67
N GLU A 217 19.43 -10.18 3.98
CA GLU A 217 20.36 -10.10 2.86
C GLU A 217 21.78 -9.65 3.23
N ALA A 218 22.32 -10.17 4.34
CA ALA A 218 23.73 -9.96 4.73
C ALA A 218 24.74 -10.53 3.72
N GLU A 219 24.28 -11.37 2.77
CA GLU A 219 25.11 -12.00 1.73
C GLU A 219 25.05 -11.29 0.37
N LEU A 220 24.26 -10.23 0.22
CA LEU A 220 24.17 -9.54 -1.06
C LEU A 220 25.34 -8.59 -1.25
N SER A 221 26.07 -8.82 -2.34
CA SER A 221 27.17 -7.99 -2.77
C SER A 221 26.72 -6.53 -2.94
N ALA A 222 27.67 -5.59 -2.89
CA ALA A 222 27.40 -4.19 -3.25
C ALA A 222 26.86 -4.04 -4.69
N ALA A 223 27.00 -5.07 -5.54
CA ALA A 223 26.48 -5.09 -6.90
C ALA A 223 24.96 -5.32 -6.96
N ASP A 224 24.34 -5.87 -5.90
CA ASP A 224 22.92 -6.18 -5.91
C ASP A 224 22.10 -4.93 -5.59
N LYS A 225 21.43 -4.39 -6.62
CA LYS A 225 20.67 -3.13 -6.56
C LYS A 225 19.31 -3.24 -5.84
N LEU A 226 19.11 -4.25 -5.00
CA LEU A 226 17.86 -4.38 -4.26
C LEU A 226 17.83 -3.35 -3.11
N PRO A 227 16.68 -2.67 -2.90
CA PRO A 227 16.52 -1.72 -1.81
C PRO A 227 16.73 -2.44 -0.47
N ARG A 228 17.59 -1.86 0.37
CA ARG A 228 18.01 -2.46 1.64
C ARG A 228 18.09 -1.39 2.72
N ALA A 229 17.83 -1.82 3.95
CA ALA A 229 18.17 -1.01 5.09
C ALA A 229 19.70 -1.01 5.25
N THR A 230 20.30 0.17 5.22
CA THR A 230 21.75 0.33 5.39
C THR A 230 22.10 0.37 6.87
N SER A 231 23.37 0.11 7.22
CA SER A 231 23.88 0.36 8.58
C SER A 231 23.62 1.81 9.00
N LEU A 232 23.80 2.75 8.06
CA LEU A 232 23.51 4.17 8.25
C LEU A 232 22.05 4.43 8.66
N HIS A 233 21.05 3.76 8.06
CA HIS A 233 19.65 3.90 8.52
C HIS A 233 19.50 3.48 9.97
N ASN A 234 20.07 2.33 10.32
CA ASN A 234 19.90 1.75 11.65
C ASN A 234 20.68 2.52 12.71
N GLU A 235 21.85 3.07 12.39
CA GLU A 235 22.58 4.02 13.23
C GLU A 235 21.80 5.32 13.43
N LEU A 236 21.17 5.85 12.38
CA LEU A 236 20.31 7.03 12.49
C LEU A 236 19.10 6.77 13.39
N ILE A 237 18.45 5.61 13.25
CA ILE A 237 17.34 5.20 14.13
C ILE A 237 17.80 5.13 15.59
N ARG A 238 18.91 4.44 15.87
CA ARG A 238 19.47 4.31 17.22
C ARG A 238 19.85 5.66 17.81
N SER A 239 20.51 6.51 17.03
CA SER A 239 20.93 7.85 17.49
C SER A 239 19.73 8.76 17.77
N LEU A 240 18.66 8.71 16.97
CA LEU A 240 17.43 9.43 17.24
C LEU A 240 16.73 8.90 18.50
N ALA A 241 16.66 7.56 18.67
CA ALA A 241 16.08 6.98 19.87
C ALA A 241 16.81 7.45 21.14
N ALA A 242 18.15 7.40 21.13
CA ALA A 242 18.97 7.90 22.23
C ALA A 242 18.79 9.40 22.46
N ARG A 243 18.81 10.21 21.40
CA ARG A 243 18.67 11.68 21.47
C ARG A 243 17.34 12.11 22.09
N TYR A 244 16.24 11.43 21.74
CA TYR A 244 14.91 11.72 22.29
C TYR A 244 14.62 10.96 23.58
N SER A 245 15.56 10.12 24.07
CA SER A 245 15.37 9.25 25.25
C SER A 245 14.12 8.37 25.14
N ILE A 246 13.88 7.82 23.95
CA ILE A 246 12.72 6.96 23.67
C ILE A 246 13.16 5.50 23.46
N PRO A 247 12.28 4.51 23.70
CA PRO A 247 12.65 3.11 23.50
C PRO A 247 12.98 2.78 22.05
N CYS A 248 14.00 1.93 21.89
CA CYS A 248 14.42 1.36 20.62
C CYS A 248 14.29 -0.17 20.65
N VAL A 249 13.69 -0.74 19.62
CA VAL A 249 13.73 -2.17 19.30
C VAL A 249 14.84 -2.38 18.28
N ASP A 250 15.97 -2.92 18.71
CA ASP A 250 17.07 -3.29 17.81
C ASP A 250 16.75 -4.62 17.10
N ALA A 251 15.80 -4.57 16.16
CA ALA A 251 15.40 -5.71 15.34
C ALA A 251 16.59 -6.38 14.63
N VAL A 252 17.64 -5.63 14.27
CA VAL A 252 18.84 -6.22 13.67
C VAL A 252 19.54 -7.17 14.63
N GLN A 253 19.81 -6.72 15.86
CA GLN A 253 20.42 -7.57 16.89
C GLN A 253 19.48 -8.72 17.29
N LEU A 254 18.19 -8.43 17.42
CA LEU A 254 17.17 -9.40 17.81
C LEU A 254 17.09 -10.57 16.84
N PHE A 255 17.02 -10.29 15.54
CA PHE A 255 16.97 -11.33 14.51
C PHE A 255 18.31 -12.05 14.35
N ALA A 256 19.44 -11.34 14.46
CA ALA A 256 20.75 -11.97 14.44
C ALA A 256 20.91 -12.99 15.58
N ALA A 257 20.44 -12.68 16.78
CA ALA A 257 20.47 -13.59 17.93
C ALA A 257 19.59 -14.84 17.75
N ARG A 258 18.53 -14.74 16.95
CA ARG A 258 17.59 -15.84 16.67
C ARG A 258 17.88 -16.59 15.37
N SER A 259 18.86 -16.14 14.60
CA SER A 259 19.31 -16.79 13.38
C SER A 259 20.76 -17.28 13.55
N PRO A 260 20.98 -18.46 14.16
CA PRO A 260 22.31 -18.92 14.58
C PRO A 260 23.29 -19.14 13.41
N ARG A 261 22.80 -19.22 12.17
CA ARG A 261 23.63 -19.26 10.94
C ARG A 261 23.81 -17.89 10.29
N GLY A 262 23.58 -16.81 11.04
CA GLY A 262 23.56 -15.44 10.56
C GLY A 262 22.25 -15.10 9.84
N PRO A 263 22.12 -13.86 9.33
CA PRO A 263 20.91 -13.35 8.67
C PRO A 263 20.43 -14.22 7.51
N SER A 264 21.29 -15.08 6.94
CA SER A 264 20.99 -15.99 5.83
C SER A 264 20.25 -17.28 6.21
N GLY A 265 19.90 -17.47 7.49
CA GLY A 265 19.21 -18.66 8.00
C GLY A 265 17.81 -18.91 7.42
N GLY A 266 17.21 -17.97 6.69
CA GLY A 266 15.94 -18.14 5.96
C GLY A 266 14.69 -18.36 6.81
N GLY A 267 14.83 -18.81 8.06
CA GLY A 267 13.70 -19.22 8.92
C GLY A 267 13.06 -18.10 9.75
N LEU A 268 13.33 -16.84 9.42
CA LEU A 268 12.65 -15.68 10.02
C LEU A 268 12.14 -14.69 8.97
N PHE A 269 12.27 -15.02 7.69
CA PHE A 269 11.91 -14.13 6.59
C PHE A 269 11.18 -14.91 5.51
N SER A 270 10.05 -14.36 5.06
CA SER A 270 9.31 -14.93 3.94
C SER A 270 10.02 -14.63 2.61
N ASP A 271 10.70 -13.49 2.52
CA ASP A 271 11.53 -13.11 1.38
C ASP A 271 12.87 -12.44 1.79
N GLY A 272 13.47 -11.58 0.96
CA GLY A 272 14.72 -10.88 1.34
C GLY A 272 14.54 -9.73 2.33
N GLN A 273 13.31 -9.30 2.60
CA GLN A 273 13.00 -8.08 3.35
C GLN A 273 11.96 -8.31 4.44
N ARG A 274 10.88 -9.04 4.12
CA ARG A 274 9.72 -9.21 4.99
C ARG A 274 9.89 -10.42 5.91
N PRO A 275 9.64 -10.27 7.22
CA PRO A 275 9.63 -11.39 8.14
C PRO A 275 8.61 -12.45 7.75
N ASP A 276 8.91 -13.72 7.99
CA ASP A 276 7.86 -14.75 8.03
C ASP A 276 7.07 -14.62 9.34
N MET A 277 6.09 -15.50 9.57
CA MET A 277 5.28 -15.44 10.78
C MET A 277 6.12 -15.54 12.07
N ALA A 278 7.20 -16.33 12.09
CA ALA A 278 8.08 -16.41 13.26
C ALA A 278 8.85 -15.10 13.48
N GLY A 279 9.35 -14.49 12.41
CA GLY A 279 9.99 -13.18 12.49
C GLY A 279 9.02 -12.06 12.88
N TYR A 280 7.76 -12.11 12.43
CA TYR A 280 6.71 -11.19 12.85
C TYR A 280 6.41 -11.29 14.34
N LEU A 281 6.27 -12.51 14.85
CA LEU A 281 6.04 -12.76 16.27
C LEU A 281 7.22 -12.28 17.12
N LEU A 282 8.45 -12.50 16.65
CA LEU A 282 9.66 -12.00 17.30
C LEU A 282 9.68 -10.46 17.38
N LEU A 283 9.35 -9.78 16.29
CA LEU A 283 9.29 -8.32 16.24
C LEU A 283 8.15 -7.75 17.10
N ALA A 284 6.96 -8.36 17.03
CA ALA A 284 5.79 -7.93 17.79
C ALA A 284 5.99 -8.10 19.29
N ASP A 285 6.57 -9.23 19.73
CA ASP A 285 6.91 -9.50 21.14
C ASP A 285 7.88 -8.43 21.67
N ALA A 286 8.96 -8.13 20.92
CA ALA A 286 9.91 -7.10 21.34
C ALA A 286 9.27 -5.71 21.45
N CYS A 287 8.39 -5.33 20.52
CA CYS A 287 7.60 -4.11 20.62
C CYS A 287 6.67 -4.13 21.85
N ALA A 288 5.96 -5.23 22.08
CA ALA A 288 5.05 -5.39 23.21
C ALA A 288 5.80 -5.30 24.55
N GLN A 289 6.98 -5.90 24.66
CA GLN A 289 7.85 -5.77 25.85
C GLN A 289 8.26 -4.32 26.12
N LYS A 290 8.57 -3.53 25.08
CA LYS A 290 8.86 -2.09 25.26
C LYS A 290 7.63 -1.32 25.76
N ILE A 291 6.44 -1.63 25.25
CA ILE A 291 5.18 -1.05 25.72
C ILE A 291 4.93 -1.44 27.18
N SER A 292 5.13 -2.72 27.52
CA SER A 292 4.94 -3.24 28.87
C SER A 292 5.78 -2.48 29.90
N VAL A 293 7.07 -2.29 29.60
CA VAL A 293 7.98 -1.51 30.47
C VAL A 293 7.58 -0.04 30.56
N LEU A 294 7.17 0.59 29.45
CA LEU A 294 6.80 2.01 29.42
C LEU A 294 5.57 2.33 30.26
N PHE A 295 4.58 1.45 30.25
CA PHE A 295 3.27 1.70 30.87
C PHE A 295 3.06 0.91 32.18
N GLY A 296 4.01 0.06 32.57
CA GLY A 296 3.88 -0.79 33.76
C GLY A 296 2.83 -1.90 33.61
N GLU A 297 2.39 -2.18 32.38
CA GLU A 297 1.37 -3.18 32.06
C GLU A 297 2.05 -4.50 31.68
N PRO A 298 1.87 -5.61 32.42
CA PRO A 298 2.45 -6.90 32.04
C PRO A 298 1.79 -7.45 30.76
N LEU A 299 2.56 -8.23 29.98
CA LEU A 299 1.98 -8.97 28.86
C LEU A 299 0.97 -10.00 29.39
N ARG A 300 -0.25 -9.99 28.84
CA ARG A 300 -1.35 -10.86 29.29
C ARG A 300 -1.38 -12.20 28.57
N ARG A 301 -0.68 -12.31 27.42
CA ARG A 301 -0.57 -13.54 26.63
C ARG A 301 0.89 -13.86 26.31
N ALA A 302 1.20 -15.15 26.29
CA ALA A 302 2.48 -15.64 25.79
C ALA A 302 2.55 -15.54 24.26
N SER A 303 3.77 -15.49 23.73
CA SER A 303 4.00 -15.52 22.28
C SER A 303 3.48 -16.83 21.68
N PRO A 304 2.55 -16.77 20.71
CA PRO A 304 2.02 -17.98 20.09
C PRO A 304 3.07 -18.57 19.14
N SER A 305 2.93 -19.85 18.79
CA SER A 305 3.65 -20.42 17.65
C SER A 305 3.10 -19.86 16.32
N PRO A 306 3.83 -19.95 15.19
CA PRO A 306 3.33 -19.55 13.88
C PRO A 306 1.96 -20.17 13.52
N ALA A 307 1.79 -21.48 13.75
CA ALA A 307 0.53 -22.17 13.49
C ALA A 307 -0.62 -21.67 14.38
N GLN A 308 -0.33 -21.38 15.66
CA GLN A 308 -1.30 -20.78 16.57
C GLN A 308 -1.68 -19.38 16.12
N ALA A 309 -0.72 -18.56 15.66
CA ALA A 309 -0.99 -17.23 15.14
C ALA A 309 -1.94 -17.29 13.94
N PHE A 310 -1.71 -18.15 12.96
CA PHE A 310 -2.63 -18.32 11.84
C PHE A 310 -4.05 -18.69 12.30
N LYS A 311 -4.18 -19.60 13.26
CA LYS A 311 -5.49 -19.97 13.83
C LYS A 311 -6.16 -18.81 14.59
N ILE A 312 -5.42 -18.08 15.42
CA ILE A 312 -5.94 -16.95 16.23
C ILE A 312 -6.51 -15.85 15.34
N PHE A 313 -5.84 -15.57 14.22
CA PHE A 313 -6.23 -14.52 13.29
C PHE A 313 -7.11 -15.02 12.13
N SER A 314 -7.57 -16.27 12.19
CA SER A 314 -8.39 -16.90 11.14
C SER A 314 -7.77 -16.78 9.74
N TYR A 315 -6.45 -16.97 9.66
CA TYR A 315 -5.67 -16.87 8.43
C TYR A 315 -5.57 -18.27 7.79
N GLY A 316 -6.44 -18.53 6.82
CA GLY A 316 -6.67 -19.86 6.26
C GLY A 316 -5.51 -20.40 5.42
N GLU A 317 -5.62 -21.65 4.96
CA GLU A 317 -4.61 -22.26 4.09
C GLU A 317 -4.50 -21.52 2.75
N GLU A 318 -5.62 -21.04 2.19
CA GLU A 318 -5.64 -20.21 0.97
C GLU A 318 -4.86 -18.89 1.17
N ASP A 319 -5.12 -18.17 2.27
CA ASP A 319 -4.38 -16.95 2.59
C ASP A 319 -2.87 -17.23 2.79
N GLN A 320 -2.54 -18.37 3.41
CA GLN A 320 -1.15 -18.81 3.55
C GLN A 320 -0.53 -19.14 2.19
N ALA A 321 -1.24 -19.82 1.30
CA ALA A 321 -0.80 -20.10 -0.07
C ALA A 321 -0.52 -18.80 -0.82
N TYR A 322 -1.41 -17.81 -0.70
CA TYR A 322 -1.25 -16.48 -1.25
C TYR A 322 0.02 -15.77 -0.73
N ALA A 323 0.25 -15.79 0.59
CA ALA A 323 1.46 -15.23 1.19
C ALA A 323 2.75 -15.90 0.65
N ARG A 324 2.70 -17.22 0.40
CA ARG A 324 3.78 -17.99 -0.23
C ARG A 324 3.98 -17.60 -1.69
N VAL A 325 2.92 -17.46 -2.48
CA VAL A 325 2.97 -16.97 -3.87
C VAL A 325 3.66 -15.61 -3.94
N ARG A 326 3.30 -14.67 -3.07
CA ARG A 326 3.92 -13.33 -3.04
C ARG A 326 5.41 -13.37 -2.72
N SER A 327 5.80 -14.26 -1.82
CA SER A 327 7.20 -14.47 -1.46
C SER A 327 7.99 -15.10 -2.61
N GLY A 328 7.41 -16.12 -3.26
CA GLY A 328 8.00 -16.78 -4.43
C GLY A 328 8.19 -15.81 -5.60
N ARG A 329 7.19 -14.97 -5.85
CA ARG A 329 7.25 -13.92 -6.88
C ARG A 329 8.33 -12.88 -6.59
N TRP A 330 8.49 -12.48 -5.32
CA TRP A 330 9.59 -11.59 -4.93
C TRP A 330 10.95 -12.23 -5.27
N PHE A 331 11.16 -13.50 -4.92
CA PHE A 331 12.41 -14.20 -5.23
C PHE A 331 12.65 -14.36 -6.74
N LEU A 332 11.59 -14.65 -7.51
CA LEU A 332 11.67 -14.75 -8.97
C LEU A 332 12.09 -13.41 -9.60
N SER A 333 11.43 -12.31 -9.22
CA SER A 333 11.78 -10.96 -9.70
C SER A 333 13.17 -10.54 -9.24
N ALA A 334 13.54 -10.86 -8.01
CA ALA A 334 14.87 -10.59 -7.48
C ALA A 334 15.95 -11.40 -8.21
N ALA A 335 15.66 -12.62 -8.68
CA ALA A 335 16.61 -13.43 -9.44
C ALA A 335 16.97 -12.77 -10.78
N ALA A 336 16.02 -12.15 -11.47
CA ALA A 336 16.25 -11.44 -12.73
C ALA A 336 17.23 -10.24 -12.60
N LEU A 337 17.43 -9.74 -11.38
CA LEU A 337 18.30 -8.60 -11.08
C LEU A 337 19.56 -8.99 -10.29
N HIS A 338 19.88 -10.29 -10.19
CA HIS A 338 20.94 -10.80 -9.32
C HIS A 338 22.17 -11.34 -10.05
N ALA A 339 23.34 -11.21 -9.41
CA ALA A 339 24.56 -11.90 -9.85
C ALA A 339 24.48 -13.44 -9.69
N SER A 340 23.64 -13.94 -8.78
CA SER A 340 23.45 -15.38 -8.51
C SER A 340 21.97 -15.76 -8.54
N PRO A 341 21.34 -15.83 -9.73
CA PRO A 341 19.90 -16.10 -9.85
C PRO A 341 19.49 -17.47 -9.30
N GLY A 342 20.36 -18.49 -9.39
CA GLY A 342 20.02 -19.87 -9.01
C GLY A 342 19.61 -20.06 -7.54
N LYS A 343 20.23 -19.36 -6.58
CA LYS A 343 19.84 -19.44 -5.15
C LYS A 343 18.43 -18.89 -4.92
N ARG A 344 18.10 -17.79 -5.60
CA ARG A 344 16.77 -17.15 -5.52
C ARG A 344 15.71 -17.96 -6.24
N LEU A 345 16.02 -18.50 -7.42
CA LEU A 345 15.12 -19.40 -8.15
C LEU A 345 14.76 -20.64 -7.32
N ARG A 346 15.71 -21.24 -6.60
CA ARG A 346 15.41 -22.33 -5.66
C ARG A 346 14.43 -21.90 -4.57
N ARG A 347 14.66 -20.75 -3.92
CA ARG A 347 13.71 -20.23 -2.92
C ARG A 347 12.34 -19.89 -3.50
N ALA A 348 12.29 -19.37 -4.72
CA ALA A 348 11.04 -19.12 -5.43
C ALA A 348 10.27 -20.43 -5.64
N MET A 349 10.96 -21.46 -6.13
CA MET A 349 10.40 -22.81 -6.32
C MET A 349 9.86 -23.39 -5.02
N ASP A 350 10.61 -23.30 -3.92
CA ASP A 350 10.18 -23.79 -2.59
C ASP A 350 8.91 -23.07 -2.12
N CYS A 351 8.82 -21.75 -2.34
CA CYS A 351 7.62 -20.98 -2.02
C CYS A 351 6.41 -21.43 -2.84
N PHE A 352 6.57 -21.59 -4.16
CA PHE A 352 5.45 -22.02 -5.02
C PHE A 352 5.02 -23.46 -4.73
N LYS A 353 5.94 -24.38 -4.44
CA LYS A 353 5.60 -25.73 -3.99
C LYS A 353 4.83 -25.72 -2.67
N SER A 354 5.29 -24.95 -1.68
CA SER A 354 4.57 -24.78 -0.41
C SER A 354 3.18 -24.18 -0.61
N ALA A 355 3.01 -23.27 -1.58
CA ALA A 355 1.71 -22.72 -1.93
C ALA A 355 0.79 -23.78 -2.56
N ILE A 356 1.32 -24.64 -3.44
CA ILE A 356 0.57 -25.75 -4.07
C ILE A 356 0.17 -26.81 -3.03
N GLU A 357 1.00 -27.06 -2.01
CA GLU A 357 0.65 -27.98 -0.92
C GLU A 357 -0.53 -27.46 -0.08
N LEU A 358 -0.63 -26.14 0.10
CA LEU A 358 -1.73 -25.48 0.82
C LEU A 358 -2.99 -25.34 -0.05
N ASP A 359 -2.82 -25.00 -1.34
CA ASP A 359 -3.89 -24.88 -2.31
C ASP A 359 -3.46 -25.49 -3.66
N PRO A 360 -3.82 -26.76 -3.92
CA PRO A 360 -3.45 -27.47 -5.15
C PRO A 360 -4.04 -26.88 -6.42
N TYR A 361 -5.03 -25.98 -6.32
CA TYR A 361 -5.70 -25.36 -7.46
C TYR A 361 -5.27 -23.90 -7.68
N ASN A 362 -4.31 -23.41 -6.90
CA ASN A 362 -3.82 -22.04 -7.01
C ASN A 362 -3.13 -21.77 -8.35
N PHE A 363 -3.80 -21.06 -9.26
CA PHE A 363 -3.25 -20.72 -10.57
C PHE A 363 -1.92 -19.97 -10.47
N SER A 364 -1.82 -19.00 -9.55
CA SER A 364 -0.61 -18.21 -9.39
C SER A 364 0.58 -19.04 -8.91
N ALA A 365 0.35 -20.03 -8.04
CA ALA A 365 1.41 -20.92 -7.57
C ALA A 365 1.94 -21.82 -8.70
N TRP A 366 1.04 -22.43 -9.48
CA TRP A 366 1.43 -23.25 -10.63
C TRP A 366 2.14 -22.44 -11.72
N LEU A 367 1.63 -21.26 -12.07
CA LEU A 367 2.29 -20.41 -13.07
C LEU A 367 3.66 -19.94 -12.57
N GLY A 368 3.75 -19.54 -11.29
CA GLY A 368 5.02 -19.17 -10.65
C GLY A 368 6.05 -20.30 -10.69
N LEU A 369 5.62 -21.54 -10.42
CA LEU A 369 6.47 -22.73 -10.54
C LEU A 369 6.96 -22.92 -11.97
N GLY A 370 6.06 -22.84 -12.97
CA GLY A 370 6.43 -22.95 -14.39
C GLY A 370 7.43 -21.89 -14.84
N LEU A 371 7.23 -20.63 -14.44
CA LEU A 371 8.17 -19.53 -14.72
C LEU A 371 9.53 -19.76 -14.07
N THR A 372 9.55 -20.32 -12.85
CA THR A 372 10.78 -20.64 -12.14
C THR A 372 11.55 -21.77 -12.81
N GLU A 373 10.87 -22.83 -13.25
CA GLU A 373 11.46 -23.93 -14.03
C GLU A 373 12.03 -23.43 -15.37
N ALA A 374 11.27 -22.59 -16.08
CA ALA A 374 11.71 -21.96 -17.32
C ALA A 374 12.97 -21.09 -17.13
N ALA A 375 13.08 -20.38 -16.01
CA ALA A 375 14.26 -19.62 -15.66
C ALA A 375 15.46 -20.50 -15.27
N MET A 376 15.22 -21.63 -14.60
CA MET A 376 16.28 -22.56 -14.22
C MET A 376 16.81 -23.40 -15.39
N ARG A 377 15.94 -23.77 -16.35
CA ARG A 377 16.28 -24.69 -17.47
C ARG A 377 16.49 -23.98 -18.80
N GLY A 378 15.59 -23.06 -19.13
CA GLY A 378 15.42 -22.52 -20.48
C GLY A 378 16.02 -21.14 -20.68
N ASN A 379 16.84 -20.63 -19.75
CA ASN A 379 17.48 -19.34 -19.89
C ASN A 379 16.49 -18.14 -19.97
N LEU A 380 15.30 -18.23 -19.34
CA LEU A 380 14.30 -17.14 -19.33
C LEU A 380 14.87 -15.78 -18.86
N PHE A 381 15.92 -15.79 -18.03
CA PHE A 381 16.59 -14.58 -17.52
C PHE A 381 17.95 -14.31 -18.17
N SER A 382 18.38 -15.07 -19.17
CA SER A 382 19.73 -14.92 -19.73
C SER A 382 19.89 -13.72 -20.65
N ASP A 383 18.79 -13.20 -21.19
CA ASP A 383 18.82 -12.11 -22.17
C ASP A 383 17.69 -11.08 -21.98
N GLU A 384 17.84 -9.95 -22.66
CA GLU A 384 16.86 -8.86 -22.63
C GLU A 384 15.51 -9.27 -23.24
N ARG A 385 15.48 -10.28 -24.12
CA ARG A 385 14.26 -10.73 -24.78
C ARG A 385 13.35 -11.45 -23.79
N GLY A 386 13.90 -12.31 -22.93
CA GLY A 386 13.17 -12.96 -21.85
C GLY A 386 12.58 -11.97 -20.86
N LEU A 387 13.35 -10.95 -20.46
CA LEU A 387 12.88 -9.88 -19.58
C LEU A 387 11.77 -9.03 -20.23
N LYS A 388 11.93 -8.65 -21.50
CA LYS A 388 10.88 -7.93 -22.26
C LYS A 388 9.62 -8.77 -22.40
N TRP A 389 9.75 -10.07 -22.59
CA TRP A 389 8.62 -11.00 -22.68
C TRP A 389 7.85 -11.05 -21.35
N LEU A 390 8.53 -11.21 -20.22
CA LEU A 390 7.89 -11.17 -18.89
C LEU A 390 7.18 -9.84 -18.62
N ALA A 391 7.79 -8.72 -19.00
CA ALA A 391 7.19 -7.40 -18.87
C ALA A 391 5.93 -7.24 -19.75
N LYS A 392 5.95 -7.76 -20.98
CA LYS A 392 4.80 -7.75 -21.91
C LYS A 392 3.56 -8.40 -21.28
N TYR A 393 3.75 -9.46 -20.50
CA TYR A 393 2.66 -10.20 -19.84
C TYR A 393 2.46 -9.83 -18.35
N ARG A 394 3.11 -8.75 -17.85
CA ARG A 394 3.03 -8.30 -16.44
C ARG A 394 3.35 -9.41 -15.42
N LEU A 395 4.31 -10.25 -15.76
CA LEU A 395 4.75 -11.37 -14.91
C LEU A 395 5.79 -10.95 -13.85
N PHE A 396 6.23 -9.68 -13.86
CA PHE A 396 7.14 -9.11 -12.86
C PHE A 396 6.42 -8.37 -11.73
N ASP A 397 5.33 -7.65 -12.05
CA ASP A 397 4.67 -6.70 -11.18
C ASP A 397 3.23 -7.08 -10.84
N GLY A 398 2.83 -6.86 -9.58
CA GLY A 398 1.49 -7.21 -9.10
C GLY A 398 1.53 -8.15 -7.91
N VAL A 399 0.34 -8.45 -7.40
CA VAL A 399 0.17 -9.26 -6.20
C VAL A 399 -0.04 -10.73 -6.54
N GLU A 400 -0.74 -11.00 -7.64
CA GLU A 400 -0.99 -12.32 -8.21
C GLU A 400 -0.67 -12.36 -9.69
N TYR A 401 -0.58 -13.57 -10.24
CA TYR A 401 -0.58 -13.77 -11.67
C TYR A 401 -2.01 -13.79 -12.20
N SER A 402 -2.25 -13.00 -13.23
CA SER A 402 -3.50 -13.04 -13.99
C SER A 402 -3.18 -12.91 -15.48
N CYS A 403 -3.94 -13.61 -16.31
CA CYS A 403 -3.82 -13.53 -17.75
C CYS A 403 -5.15 -13.88 -18.43
N THR A 404 -5.38 -13.31 -19.60
CA THR A 404 -6.49 -13.74 -20.46
C THR A 404 -6.19 -15.11 -21.07
N ARG A 405 -7.22 -15.81 -21.58
CA ARG A 405 -7.03 -17.11 -22.25
C ARG A 405 -6.04 -17.03 -23.43
N GLY A 406 -6.09 -15.95 -24.22
CA GLY A 406 -5.15 -15.74 -25.31
C GLY A 406 -3.71 -15.51 -24.83
N GLN A 407 -3.53 -14.82 -23.70
CA GLN A 407 -2.22 -14.67 -23.07
C GLN A 407 -1.73 -16.00 -22.49
N LEU A 408 -2.61 -16.78 -21.88
CA LEU A 408 -2.27 -18.08 -21.29
C LEU A 408 -1.67 -19.04 -22.34
N ASN A 409 -2.30 -19.17 -23.51
CA ASN A 409 -1.78 -20.05 -24.56
C ASN A 409 -0.37 -19.63 -24.99
N ALA A 410 -0.14 -18.34 -25.22
CA ALA A 410 1.18 -17.81 -25.56
C ALA A 410 2.21 -17.99 -24.43
N ILE A 411 1.75 -18.00 -23.17
CA ILE A 411 2.58 -18.30 -22.00
C ILE A 411 2.95 -19.78 -21.99
N LEU A 412 1.98 -20.69 -22.14
CA LEU A 412 2.21 -22.14 -22.15
C LEU A 412 3.16 -22.57 -23.27
N GLU A 413 2.96 -22.08 -24.50
CA GLU A 413 3.88 -22.33 -25.63
C GLU A 413 5.30 -21.87 -25.31
N LYS A 414 5.45 -20.70 -24.66
CA LYS A 414 6.77 -20.21 -24.28
C LYS A 414 7.39 -21.07 -23.18
N LEU A 415 6.62 -21.50 -22.18
CA LEU A 415 7.12 -22.36 -21.10
C LEU A 415 7.54 -23.74 -21.63
N GLU A 416 6.76 -24.32 -22.53
CA GLU A 416 7.09 -25.57 -23.23
C GLU A 416 8.40 -25.45 -24.02
N PHE A 417 8.53 -24.38 -24.82
CA PHE A 417 9.76 -24.10 -25.56
C PHE A 417 11.00 -23.98 -24.65
N LEU A 418 10.81 -23.49 -23.42
CA LEU A 418 11.87 -23.34 -22.42
C LEU A 418 12.11 -24.61 -21.59
N GLY A 419 11.46 -25.73 -21.94
CA GLY A 419 11.66 -27.04 -21.33
C GLY A 419 11.01 -27.21 -19.96
N VAL A 420 9.91 -26.49 -19.69
CA VAL A 420 9.08 -26.72 -18.50
C VAL A 420 8.41 -28.10 -18.61
N PRO A 421 8.44 -28.94 -17.56
CA PRO A 421 7.82 -30.26 -17.61
C PRO A 421 6.33 -30.25 -17.97
N GLU A 422 5.91 -31.16 -18.84
CA GLU A 422 4.52 -31.26 -19.34
C GLU A 422 3.50 -31.35 -18.21
N ASN A 423 3.80 -32.10 -17.14
CA ASN A 423 2.92 -32.22 -15.98
C ASN A 423 2.68 -30.88 -15.25
N VAL A 424 3.64 -29.94 -15.29
CA VAL A 424 3.46 -28.59 -14.75
C VAL A 424 2.58 -27.76 -15.69
N LEU A 425 2.79 -27.87 -17.01
CA LEU A 425 1.99 -27.15 -18.01
C LEU A 425 0.50 -27.52 -17.94
N VAL A 426 0.19 -28.81 -17.86
CA VAL A 426 -1.18 -29.31 -17.69
C VAL A 426 -1.81 -28.76 -16.42
N LYS A 427 -1.05 -28.68 -15.31
CA LYS A 427 -1.56 -28.12 -14.05
C LYS A 427 -1.81 -26.62 -14.09
N ILE A 428 -0.99 -25.86 -14.85
CA ILE A 428 -1.24 -24.44 -15.09
C ILE A 428 -2.55 -24.27 -15.87
N GLU A 429 -2.77 -25.05 -16.92
CA GLU A 429 -4.00 -25.00 -17.72
C GLU A 429 -5.24 -25.39 -16.91
N ASP A 430 -5.17 -26.49 -16.16
CA ASP A 430 -6.24 -26.95 -15.25
C ASP A 430 -6.62 -25.87 -14.22
N ALA A 431 -5.62 -25.28 -13.56
CA ALA A 431 -5.83 -24.25 -12.55
C ALA A 431 -6.42 -22.97 -13.17
N ALA A 432 -5.96 -22.57 -14.36
CA ALA A 432 -6.50 -21.42 -15.08
C ALA A 432 -7.96 -21.64 -15.51
N ALA A 433 -8.29 -22.84 -16.01
CA ALA A 433 -9.66 -23.20 -16.40
C ALA A 433 -10.60 -23.13 -15.19
N ARG A 434 -10.16 -23.60 -14.03
CA ARG A 434 -10.92 -23.50 -12.76
C ARG A 434 -11.11 -22.05 -12.32
N GLN A 435 -10.05 -21.23 -12.36
CA GLN A 435 -10.15 -19.81 -12.02
C GLN A 435 -11.13 -19.07 -12.93
N LEU A 436 -11.08 -19.34 -14.24
CA LEU A 436 -12.02 -18.77 -15.22
C LEU A 436 -13.46 -19.24 -14.98
N ALA A 437 -13.66 -20.52 -14.66
CA ALA A 437 -14.97 -21.06 -14.32
C ALA A 437 -15.51 -20.46 -13.01
N ALA A 438 -14.66 -20.26 -11.99
CA ALA A 438 -15.04 -19.62 -10.73
C ALA A 438 -15.53 -18.19 -10.99
N VAL A 439 -14.81 -17.39 -11.79
CA VAL A 439 -15.23 -16.02 -12.16
C VAL A 439 -16.58 -16.03 -12.90
N GLN A 440 -16.83 -17.00 -13.79
CA GLN A 440 -18.11 -17.13 -14.48
C GLN A 440 -19.26 -17.51 -13.53
N THR A 441 -18.98 -18.38 -12.55
CA THR A 441 -19.98 -18.89 -11.60
C THR A 441 -20.29 -17.87 -10.51
N GLU A 442 -19.28 -17.17 -9.99
CA GLU A 442 -19.45 -16.08 -9.03
C GLU A 442 -20.11 -14.84 -9.65
N GLY A 443 -19.91 -14.63 -10.96
CA GLY A 443 -20.70 -13.66 -11.72
C GLY A 443 -22.20 -14.01 -11.79
N ALA A 444 -22.57 -15.27 -11.52
CA ALA A 444 -23.95 -15.77 -11.54
C ALA A 444 -24.54 -16.03 -10.14
N ALA A 445 -23.69 -16.24 -9.11
CA ALA A 445 -24.11 -16.52 -7.73
C ALA A 445 -23.26 -15.71 -6.74
N ALA A 446 -23.89 -14.78 -6.02
CA ALA A 446 -23.22 -13.97 -5.01
C ALA A 446 -22.67 -14.85 -3.86
N ASN A 447 -21.35 -15.01 -3.79
CA ASN A 447 -20.62 -15.86 -2.83
C ASN A 447 -20.49 -15.20 -1.43
N PRO A 448 -21.05 -15.75 -0.32
CA PRO A 448 -21.05 -15.13 1.02
C PRO A 448 -19.69 -15.01 1.75
N GLU A 449 -18.58 -15.57 1.28
CA GLU A 449 -17.27 -15.48 1.99
C GLU A 449 -16.53 -14.14 1.79
N ILE A 450 -16.61 -13.55 0.61
CA ILE A 450 -16.07 -12.20 0.30
C ILE A 450 -16.75 -11.09 1.15
N GLU A 451 -17.92 -11.38 1.74
CA GLU A 451 -18.66 -10.49 2.64
C GLU A 451 -17.92 -10.17 3.95
N GLN A 452 -17.06 -11.08 4.43
CA GLN A 452 -16.29 -10.88 5.65
C GLN A 452 -14.98 -10.12 5.41
N THR A 453 -14.40 -10.23 4.21
CA THR A 453 -13.14 -9.56 3.83
C THR A 453 -13.34 -8.07 3.59
N ILE A 454 -14.49 -7.65 3.07
CA ILE A 454 -14.79 -6.24 2.74
C ILE A 454 -15.32 -5.45 3.96
N ALA A 455 -15.88 -6.12 4.96
CA ALA A 455 -16.42 -5.48 6.18
C ALA A 455 -15.36 -4.88 7.12
N ARG A 456 -14.05 -5.11 6.91
CA ARG A 456 -13.01 -4.87 7.93
C ARG A 456 -12.12 -3.61 7.80
N LYS A 457 -12.06 -2.85 6.69
CA LYS A 457 -11.45 -1.48 6.66
C LYS A 457 -11.52 -0.82 5.25
N PRO A 458 -11.40 0.52 5.14
CA PRO A 458 -11.56 1.23 3.87
C PRO A 458 -10.26 1.17 3.03
N PRO A 459 -10.34 1.01 1.70
CA PRO A 459 -9.17 1.15 0.85
C PRO A 459 -9.26 2.31 -0.17
N ASP A 460 -8.06 2.82 -0.49
CA ASP A 460 -7.69 3.63 -1.65
C ASP A 460 -6.18 3.41 -1.91
N PRO A 461 -5.68 3.10 -3.16
CA PRO A 461 -5.62 4.02 -4.31
C PRO A 461 -6.32 3.57 -5.62
N GLU A 462 -7.34 4.35 -5.97
CA GLU A 462 -8.00 4.80 -7.22
C GLU A 462 -7.91 4.09 -8.58
N ASP A 463 -6.87 3.35 -8.97
CA ASP A 463 -6.80 2.84 -10.35
C ASP A 463 -7.06 1.33 -10.49
N ARG A 464 -6.86 0.56 -9.41
CA ARG A 464 -7.30 -0.86 -9.29
C ARG A 464 -8.60 -0.99 -8.49
N ASP A 465 -9.17 0.14 -8.11
CA ASP A 465 -10.23 0.26 -7.11
C ASP A 465 -11.62 0.28 -7.74
N LEU A 466 -11.73 0.75 -8.99
CA LEU A 466 -13.03 0.87 -9.68
C LEU A 466 -13.68 -0.48 -9.96
N ASP A 467 -12.92 -1.46 -10.46
CA ASP A 467 -13.45 -2.80 -10.72
C ASP A 467 -13.82 -3.53 -9.42
N ILE A 468 -13.02 -3.36 -8.37
CA ILE A 468 -13.28 -3.94 -7.03
C ILE A 468 -14.52 -3.29 -6.39
N ARG A 469 -14.64 -1.96 -6.47
CA ARG A 469 -15.81 -1.23 -5.95
C ARG A 469 -17.07 -1.55 -6.78
N MET A 470 -16.93 -1.73 -8.09
CA MET A 470 -18.04 -2.14 -8.95
C MET A 470 -18.48 -3.57 -8.65
N ALA A 471 -17.53 -4.49 -8.43
CA ALA A 471 -17.83 -5.84 -7.97
C ALA A 471 -18.55 -5.83 -6.61
N LEU A 472 -18.14 -4.97 -5.67
CA LEU A 472 -18.83 -4.76 -4.40
C LEU A 472 -20.25 -4.20 -4.58
N CYS A 473 -20.42 -3.20 -5.44
CA CYS A 473 -21.73 -2.63 -5.81
C CYS A 473 -22.68 -3.70 -6.35
N ALA A 474 -22.25 -4.41 -7.40
CA ALA A 474 -23.05 -5.47 -8.04
C ALA A 474 -23.43 -6.58 -7.05
N ARG A 475 -22.48 -6.96 -6.19
CA ARG A 475 -22.68 -7.96 -5.14
C ARG A 475 -23.70 -7.54 -4.10
N LEU A 476 -23.56 -6.34 -3.51
CA LEU A 476 -24.50 -5.86 -2.50
C LEU A 476 -25.90 -5.68 -3.07
N ALA A 477 -26.00 -5.29 -4.36
CA ALA A 477 -27.27 -5.12 -5.05
C ALA A 477 -28.05 -6.43 -5.23
N GLY A 478 -27.34 -7.58 -5.28
CA GLY A 478 -27.95 -8.90 -5.32
C GLY A 478 -28.40 -9.46 -3.97
N GLY A 479 -28.08 -8.79 -2.85
CA GLY A 479 -28.45 -9.21 -1.49
C GLY A 479 -29.56 -8.37 -0.84
N ASN A 480 -29.95 -8.70 0.39
CA ASN A 480 -30.99 -7.98 1.14
C ASN A 480 -30.53 -6.63 1.76
N LYS A 481 -29.33 -6.13 1.42
CA LYS A 481 -28.73 -4.91 2.01
C LYS A 481 -28.80 -3.72 1.05
N ARG A 482 -30.00 -3.37 0.59
CA ARG A 482 -30.25 -2.41 -0.49
C ARG A 482 -29.61 -1.02 -0.26
N GLU A 483 -29.63 -0.49 0.96
CA GLU A 483 -29.02 0.80 1.30
C GLU A 483 -27.50 0.78 1.20
N GLN A 484 -26.88 -0.30 1.70
CA GLN A 484 -25.42 -0.46 1.62
C GLN A 484 -24.99 -0.67 0.17
N ALA A 485 -25.80 -1.40 -0.60
CA ALA A 485 -25.60 -1.56 -2.04
C ALA A 485 -25.63 -0.23 -2.77
N LEU A 486 -26.65 0.58 -2.48
CA LEU A 486 -26.81 1.90 -3.07
C LEU A 486 -25.60 2.79 -2.76
N GLN A 487 -25.15 2.80 -1.50
CA GLN A 487 -23.97 3.57 -1.09
C GLN A 487 -22.69 3.11 -1.80
N ALA A 488 -22.49 1.79 -1.94
CA ALA A 488 -21.33 1.24 -2.66
C ALA A 488 -21.36 1.61 -4.15
N CYS A 489 -22.51 1.51 -4.80
CA CYS A 489 -22.68 1.88 -6.20
C CYS A 489 -22.47 3.38 -6.41
N GLN A 490 -23.04 4.23 -5.55
CA GLN A 490 -22.81 5.68 -5.62
C GLN A 490 -21.33 6.03 -5.42
N ASN A 491 -20.62 5.36 -4.52
CA ASN A 491 -19.17 5.54 -4.37
C ASN A 491 -18.41 5.23 -5.67
N VAL A 492 -18.82 4.21 -6.44
CA VAL A 492 -18.25 3.94 -7.78
C VAL A 492 -18.55 5.10 -8.73
N VAL A 493 -19.80 5.56 -8.78
CA VAL A 493 -20.22 6.66 -9.67
C VAL A 493 -19.37 7.92 -9.43
N TYR A 494 -19.16 8.30 -8.17
CA TYR A 494 -18.40 9.50 -7.81
C TYR A 494 -16.88 9.32 -7.92
N SER A 495 -16.36 8.09 -7.82
CA SER A 495 -14.92 7.84 -7.88
C SER A 495 -14.41 7.62 -9.30
N ALA A 496 -15.30 7.35 -10.26
CA ALA A 496 -14.98 7.16 -11.66
C ALA A 496 -14.82 8.49 -12.44
N GLU A 497 -14.57 9.61 -11.77
CA GLU A 497 -14.34 10.88 -12.46
C GLU A 497 -13.12 10.79 -13.39
N PRO A 498 -13.15 11.48 -14.56
CA PRO A 498 -12.09 11.38 -15.54
C PRO A 498 -10.78 11.98 -15.00
N VAL A 499 -9.89 11.11 -14.52
CA VAL A 499 -8.50 11.45 -14.24
C VAL A 499 -7.75 11.50 -15.58
N ASN A 500 -7.01 12.57 -15.83
CA ASN A 500 -6.15 12.69 -17.01
C ASN A 500 -5.10 11.56 -17.01
N GLY A 501 -5.24 10.58 -17.91
CA GLY A 501 -4.20 9.59 -18.22
C GLY A 501 -4.58 8.10 -18.21
N GLY A 502 -5.83 7.71 -17.95
CA GLY A 502 -6.30 6.31 -18.03
C GLY A 502 -7.18 6.03 -19.27
N ASN A 503 -7.58 4.76 -19.47
CA ASN A 503 -8.58 4.40 -20.47
C ASN A 503 -9.95 5.00 -20.08
N ARG A 504 -10.19 6.24 -20.53
CA ARG A 504 -11.34 7.07 -20.15
C ARG A 504 -12.67 6.39 -20.49
N GLU A 505 -12.69 5.59 -21.55
CA GLU A 505 -13.89 4.90 -22.02
C GLU A 505 -14.29 3.77 -21.08
N GLU A 506 -13.36 2.88 -20.71
CA GLU A 506 -13.61 1.80 -19.74
C GLU A 506 -14.11 2.32 -18.40
N ARG A 507 -13.52 3.41 -17.88
CA ARG A 507 -13.99 4.01 -16.61
C ARG A 507 -15.39 4.59 -16.73
N ASN A 508 -15.71 5.20 -17.88
CA ASN A 508 -17.06 5.68 -18.12
C ASN A 508 -18.05 4.51 -18.17
N PHE A 509 -17.68 3.33 -18.70
CA PHE A 509 -18.57 2.17 -18.68
C PHE A 509 -18.87 1.72 -17.25
N VAL A 510 -17.82 1.51 -16.44
CA VAL A 510 -17.97 1.12 -15.03
C VAL A 510 -18.82 2.13 -14.24
N ARG A 511 -18.62 3.43 -14.49
CA ARG A 511 -19.42 4.50 -13.88
C ARG A 511 -20.91 4.40 -14.23
N ASN A 512 -21.23 4.21 -15.50
CA ASN A 512 -22.60 4.15 -15.96
C ASN A 512 -23.29 2.85 -15.57
N ASP A 513 -22.55 1.74 -15.49
CA ASP A 513 -23.06 0.48 -14.94
C ASP A 513 -23.45 0.65 -13.46
N ALA A 514 -22.57 1.24 -12.64
CA ALA A 514 -22.87 1.53 -11.24
C ALA A 514 -24.07 2.48 -11.07
N ALA A 515 -24.20 3.49 -11.93
CA ALA A 515 -25.33 4.41 -11.91
C ALA A 515 -26.64 3.71 -12.25
N LEU A 516 -26.64 2.81 -13.24
CA LEU A 516 -27.82 2.03 -13.62
C LEU A 516 -28.25 1.06 -12.51
N VAL A 517 -27.30 0.41 -11.83
CA VAL A 517 -27.59 -0.43 -10.65
C VAL A 517 -28.16 0.42 -9.51
N SER A 518 -27.58 1.59 -9.24
CA SER A 518 -28.08 2.53 -8.23
C SER A 518 -29.52 2.96 -8.50
N CYS A 519 -29.89 3.21 -9.76
CA CYS A 519 -31.26 3.54 -10.15
C CYS A 519 -32.25 2.43 -9.78
N ARG A 520 -31.88 1.16 -10.00
CA ARG A 520 -32.73 0.01 -9.65
C ARG A 520 -32.93 -0.08 -8.14
N LEU A 521 -31.84 0.05 -7.38
CA LEU A 521 -31.87 0.00 -5.91
C LEU A 521 -32.71 1.13 -5.32
N LEU A 522 -32.58 2.35 -5.85
CA LEU A 522 -33.42 3.49 -5.45
C LEU A 522 -34.92 3.20 -5.67
N LYS A 523 -35.30 2.59 -6.80
CA LYS A 523 -36.70 2.18 -7.04
C LYS A 523 -37.17 1.13 -6.02
N GLU A 524 -36.35 0.11 -5.75
CA GLU A 524 -36.68 -0.94 -4.77
C GLU A 524 -36.81 -0.41 -3.34
N LEU A 525 -36.21 0.74 -3.05
CA LEU A 525 -36.31 1.45 -1.78
C LEU A 525 -37.45 2.46 -1.73
N GLY A 526 -38.28 2.53 -2.77
CA GLY A 526 -39.36 3.52 -2.87
C GLY A 526 -38.91 4.95 -3.14
N ARG A 527 -37.65 5.15 -3.57
CA ARG A 527 -37.04 6.46 -3.88
C ARG A 527 -37.11 6.73 -5.39
N GLU A 528 -38.32 6.75 -5.94
CA GLU A 528 -38.55 6.79 -7.39
C GLU A 528 -38.04 8.07 -8.08
N GLU A 529 -38.16 9.21 -7.40
CA GLU A 529 -37.73 10.51 -7.93
C GLU A 529 -36.20 10.54 -8.11
N GLU A 530 -35.45 10.13 -7.08
CA GLU A 530 -33.99 10.02 -7.14
C GLU A 530 -33.52 9.01 -8.18
N ALA A 531 -34.22 7.86 -8.30
CA ALA A 531 -33.93 6.88 -9.33
C ALA A 531 -34.09 7.47 -10.73
N ARG A 532 -35.11 8.30 -10.94
CA ARG A 532 -35.39 8.95 -12.22
C ARG A 532 -34.34 10.01 -12.54
N GLU A 533 -33.94 10.82 -11.58
CA GLU A 533 -32.90 11.83 -11.77
C GLU A 533 -31.56 11.19 -12.15
N LEU A 534 -31.16 10.14 -11.42
CA LEU A 534 -29.92 9.42 -11.70
C LEU A 534 -29.97 8.72 -13.07
N LEU A 535 -31.13 8.19 -13.47
CA LEU A 535 -31.30 7.53 -14.77
C LEU A 535 -31.23 8.55 -15.92
N LEU A 536 -31.84 9.72 -15.77
CA LEU A 536 -31.75 10.82 -16.72
C LEU A 536 -30.30 11.29 -16.87
N TRP A 537 -29.57 11.43 -15.76
CA TRP A 537 -28.15 11.75 -15.76
C TRP A 537 -27.33 10.67 -16.48
N THR A 538 -27.60 9.39 -16.24
CA THR A 538 -26.91 8.26 -16.86
C THR A 538 -27.12 8.27 -18.38
N VAL A 539 -28.36 8.42 -18.86
CA VAL A 539 -28.67 8.51 -20.30
C VAL A 539 -27.99 9.71 -20.96
N LYS A 540 -27.91 10.85 -20.26
CA LYS A 540 -27.29 12.08 -20.79
C LYS A 540 -25.76 12.01 -20.85
N THR A 541 -25.12 11.26 -19.95
CA THR A 541 -23.66 11.28 -19.78
C THR A 541 -22.95 10.02 -20.23
N ALA A 542 -23.68 8.94 -20.49
CA ALA A 542 -23.10 7.71 -21.03
C ALA A 542 -22.64 7.89 -22.50
N PRO A 543 -21.47 7.35 -22.87
CA PRO A 543 -21.04 7.32 -24.26
C PRO A 543 -21.96 6.43 -25.10
N GLU A 544 -22.11 6.73 -26.39
CA GLU A 544 -22.95 5.93 -27.31
C GLU A 544 -22.48 4.47 -27.43
N SER A 545 -21.19 4.22 -27.19
CA SER A 545 -20.59 2.88 -27.16
C SER A 545 -20.91 2.05 -25.91
N TRP A 546 -21.49 2.66 -24.85
CA TRP A 546 -21.81 1.93 -23.62
C TRP A 546 -23.01 0.98 -23.84
N PRO A 547 -22.85 -0.34 -23.66
CA PRO A 547 -23.90 -1.32 -23.96
C PRO A 547 -25.20 -1.11 -23.16
N GLY A 548 -25.11 -0.52 -21.97
CA GLY A 548 -26.27 -0.25 -21.10
C GLY A 548 -27.16 0.92 -21.52
N LEU A 549 -26.77 1.72 -22.52
CA LEU A 549 -27.49 2.95 -22.88
C LEU A 549 -28.92 2.69 -23.36
N ALA A 550 -29.13 1.64 -24.15
CA ALA A 550 -30.45 1.26 -24.65
C ALA A 550 -31.40 0.85 -23.50
N LEU A 551 -30.88 0.05 -22.55
CA LEU A 551 -31.61 -0.34 -21.35
C LEU A 551 -31.96 0.87 -20.48
N ALA A 552 -31.03 1.80 -20.31
CA ALA A 552 -31.26 3.02 -19.53
C ALA A 552 -32.35 3.92 -20.16
N LYS A 553 -32.33 4.10 -21.49
CA LYS A 553 -33.37 4.84 -22.23
C LYS A 553 -34.74 4.18 -22.08
N GLN A 554 -34.80 2.86 -22.28
CA GLN A 554 -36.05 2.11 -22.13
C GLN A 554 -36.61 2.20 -20.70
N ALA A 555 -35.76 2.14 -19.67
CA ALA A 555 -36.16 2.28 -18.27
C ALA A 555 -36.65 3.70 -17.92
N LEU A 556 -36.27 4.72 -18.70
CA LEU A 556 -36.71 6.11 -18.54
C LEU A 556 -38.08 6.35 -19.22
N GLU A 557 -38.37 5.63 -20.30
CA GLU A 557 -39.63 5.69 -21.05
C GLU A 557 -40.77 4.89 -20.41
N ARG A 558 -40.45 3.77 -19.74
CA ARG A 558 -41.41 2.98 -18.96
C ARG A 558 -41.83 3.75 -17.70
N ARG A 559 -42.86 4.58 -17.86
CA ARG A 559 -43.65 5.17 -16.77
C ARG A 559 -44.74 4.23 -16.32
#